data_AF-A0A151CFQ0-F1
#
_entry.id   AF-A0A151CFQ0-F1
#
_cell.length_a   1.000
_cell.length_b   1.000
_cell.length_c   1.000
_cell.angle_alpha   90.00
_cell.angle_beta   90.00
_cell.angle_gamma   90.00
#
_symmetry.space_group_name_H-M   'P 1'
#
loop_
_entity.id
_entity.type
_entity.pdbx_description
1 polymer ?
#
loop_
_entity_poly.entity_id
_entity_poly.type
_entity_poly.pdbx_seq_one_letter_code
_entity_poly.pdbx_strand_id
1 'polypeptide(L)'
;MQLKYVGAKPSVSAKGVSFDQSKPDRYTFLNAAVELLEALDSAEIVERKVDLRGMEPKIYRPDELLDLLKKYCKNVNEIFENREEKTNELIDKYRLRVKNNVNITEDERRAWLGNIDIMRDYYLQYVTNERAYECALNALADKIHELHINEIIFSLGNNYGLVFSHLIPVLTDHKPPYDAEFIWEQRDNETVGKIDMHRPAPIDI
;
A
#
# COMPACT_ATOMS: atom_id res chain seq x y z
N MET A 1 1.04 6.64 19.35
CA MET A 1 1.11 6.73 17.87
C MET A 1 -0.03 5.90 17.32
N GLN A 2 -0.79 6.38 16.33
CA GLN A 2 -1.98 5.65 15.86
C GLN A 2 -2.07 5.72 14.33
N LEU A 3 -2.12 4.55 13.71
CA LEU A 3 -2.60 4.41 12.34
C LEU A 3 -4.12 4.62 12.37
N LYS A 4 -4.64 5.48 11.51
CA LYS A 4 -6.09 5.69 11.43
C LYS A 4 -6.49 6.08 10.03
N TYR A 5 -7.64 5.60 9.61
CA TYR A 5 -8.27 6.03 8.38
C TYR A 5 -8.60 7.53 8.41
N VAL A 6 -8.26 8.26 7.35
CA VAL A 6 -8.63 9.67 7.18
C VAL A 6 -9.43 9.95 5.92
N GLY A 7 -9.48 9.01 4.97
CA GLY A 7 -10.28 9.15 3.76
C GLY A 7 -9.46 9.20 2.48
N ALA A 8 -10.17 9.32 1.36
CA ALA A 8 -9.57 9.38 0.04
C ALA A 8 -8.69 10.64 -0.16
N LYS A 9 -7.85 10.64 -1.19
CA LYS A 9 -6.88 11.72 -1.42
C LYS A 9 -7.58 13.09 -1.51
N PRO A 10 -7.16 14.10 -0.72
CA PRO A 10 -7.78 15.41 -0.75
C PRO A 10 -7.41 16.17 -2.03
N SER A 11 -8.40 16.82 -2.62
CA SER A 11 -8.30 17.76 -3.71
C SER A 11 -8.68 19.14 -3.22
N VAL A 12 -7.67 19.98 -2.97
CA VAL A 12 -7.86 21.32 -2.42
C VAL A 12 -7.90 22.35 -3.54
N SER A 13 -8.83 23.29 -3.43
CA SER A 13 -9.05 24.43 -4.34
C SER A 13 -9.33 25.73 -3.56
N ALA A 14 -9.44 26.86 -4.27
CA ALA A 14 -9.89 28.13 -3.67
C ALA A 14 -11.33 28.05 -3.11
N LYS A 15 -12.16 27.15 -3.64
CA LYS A 15 -13.58 26.98 -3.24
C LYS A 15 -13.77 26.03 -2.06
N GLY A 16 -12.71 25.37 -1.61
CA GLY A 16 -12.76 24.39 -0.52
C GLY A 16 -12.01 23.09 -0.86
N VAL A 17 -12.31 22.05 -0.07
CA VAL A 17 -11.67 20.73 -0.13
C VAL A 17 -12.69 19.70 -0.59
N SER A 18 -12.33 18.90 -1.60
CA SER A 18 -13.04 17.69 -2.00
C SER A 18 -12.12 16.46 -1.90
N PHE A 19 -12.64 15.25 -2.12
CA PHE A 19 -11.86 14.01 -1.99
C PHE A 19 -12.00 13.15 -3.24
N ASP A 20 -10.85 12.75 -3.81
CA ASP A 20 -10.75 11.92 -5.01
C ASP A 20 -10.97 10.45 -4.67
N GLN A 21 -12.20 9.97 -4.84
CA GLN A 21 -12.61 8.60 -4.51
C GLN A 21 -11.87 7.53 -5.32
N SER A 22 -11.23 7.88 -6.44
CA SER A 22 -10.38 6.94 -7.18
C SER A 22 -9.06 6.62 -6.45
N LYS A 23 -8.72 7.40 -5.42
CA LYS A 23 -7.50 7.29 -4.63
C LYS A 23 -7.84 7.16 -3.14
N PRO A 24 -8.38 6.01 -2.72
CA PRO A 24 -8.71 5.78 -1.32
C PRO A 24 -7.46 5.83 -0.43
N ASP A 25 -7.68 6.06 0.87
CA ASP A 25 -6.62 5.95 1.88
C ASP A 25 -5.97 4.58 1.83
N ARG A 26 -4.64 4.52 1.86
CA ARG A 26 -3.91 3.25 1.89
C ARG A 26 -4.12 2.47 3.17
N TYR A 27 -4.59 3.11 4.24
CA TYR A 27 -5.06 2.43 5.44
C TYR A 27 -6.12 1.35 5.14
N THR A 28 -6.97 1.57 4.12
CA THR A 28 -8.00 0.61 3.68
C THR A 28 -7.44 -0.74 3.26
N PHE A 29 -6.20 -0.77 2.77
CA PHE A 29 -5.53 -1.97 2.27
C PHE A 29 -4.53 -2.56 3.27
N LEU A 30 -4.24 -1.82 4.34
CA LEU A 30 -3.17 -2.17 5.27
C LEU A 30 -3.46 -3.46 6.04
N ASN A 31 -4.72 -3.65 6.46
CA ASN A 31 -5.14 -4.88 7.12
C ASN A 31 -4.88 -6.10 6.22
N ALA A 32 -5.34 -6.05 4.98
CA ALA A 32 -5.18 -7.10 4.00
C ALA A 32 -3.69 -7.42 3.72
N ALA A 33 -2.85 -6.38 3.61
CA ALA A 33 -1.42 -6.59 3.41
C ALA A 33 -0.74 -7.28 4.61
N VAL A 34 -1.15 -6.91 5.83
CA VAL A 34 -0.63 -7.54 7.06
C VAL A 34 -1.13 -8.98 7.22
N GLU A 35 -2.40 -9.26 6.89
CA GLU A 35 -2.92 -10.63 6.84
C GLU A 35 -2.11 -11.50 5.88
N LEU A 36 -1.82 -11.00 4.68
CA LEU A 36 -1.00 -11.70 3.69
C LEU A 36 0.43 -11.93 4.20
N LEU A 37 1.02 -10.98 4.92
CA LEU A 37 2.34 -11.14 5.54
C LEU A 37 2.35 -12.28 6.56
N GLU A 38 1.37 -12.31 7.46
CA GLU A 38 1.24 -13.38 8.46
C GLU A 38 0.94 -14.74 7.81
N ALA A 39 0.07 -14.75 6.80
CA ALA A 39 -0.26 -15.95 6.07
C ALA A 39 0.99 -16.54 5.40
N LEU A 40 1.77 -15.73 4.68
CA LEU A 40 3.04 -16.16 4.08
C LEU A 40 4.11 -16.56 5.12
N ASP A 41 4.09 -16.01 6.32
CA ASP A 41 5.00 -16.36 7.42
C ASP A 41 4.75 -17.77 7.97
N SER A 42 3.51 -18.24 7.88
CA SER A 42 3.07 -19.52 8.42
C SER A 42 2.74 -20.57 7.35
N ALA A 43 2.73 -20.18 6.08
CA ALA A 43 2.31 -21.03 4.98
C ALA A 43 3.30 -22.17 4.70
N GLU A 44 2.74 -23.34 4.36
CA GLU A 44 3.50 -24.43 3.76
C GLU A 44 3.81 -24.10 2.30
N ILE A 45 5.07 -24.27 1.91
CA ILE A 45 5.52 -24.04 0.53
C ILE A 45 5.76 -25.40 -0.12
N VAL A 46 4.92 -25.76 -1.09
CA VAL A 46 5.03 -27.00 -1.85
C VAL A 46 5.41 -26.64 -3.28
N GLU A 47 6.54 -27.14 -3.77
CA GLU A 47 7.02 -26.86 -5.14
C GLU A 47 7.10 -25.36 -5.48
N ARG A 48 7.51 -24.53 -4.51
CA ARG A 48 7.53 -23.05 -4.61
C ARG A 48 6.14 -22.42 -4.82
N LYS A 49 5.07 -23.14 -4.50
CA LYS A 49 3.70 -22.65 -4.53
C LYS A 49 3.17 -22.48 -3.12
N VAL A 50 2.33 -21.48 -2.95
CA VAL A 50 1.64 -21.20 -1.70
C VAL A 50 0.14 -21.07 -1.97
N ASP A 51 -0.66 -21.82 -1.22
CA ASP A 51 -2.11 -21.74 -1.26
C ASP A 51 -2.63 -21.05 0.01
N LEU A 52 -3.15 -19.84 -0.15
CA LEU A 52 -3.68 -19.03 0.95
C LEU A 52 -5.22 -19.02 0.98
N ARG A 53 -5.91 -19.86 0.19
CA ARG A 53 -7.39 -19.84 0.12
C ARG A 53 -8.07 -20.15 1.46
N GLY A 54 -7.40 -20.94 2.31
CA GLY A 54 -7.88 -21.31 3.64
C GLY A 54 -7.56 -20.29 4.74
N MET A 55 -7.03 -19.10 4.41
CA MET A 55 -6.76 -18.10 5.44
C MET A 55 -8.07 -17.54 6.00
N GLU A 56 -8.17 -17.48 7.32
CA GLU A 56 -9.30 -16.86 8.00
C GLU A 56 -9.09 -15.35 8.09
N PRO A 57 -10.05 -14.52 7.63
CA PRO A 57 -9.95 -13.07 7.71
C PRO A 57 -9.87 -12.58 9.15
N LYS A 58 -8.95 -11.66 9.41
CA LYS A 58 -8.73 -11.01 10.71
C LYS A 58 -8.77 -9.50 10.55
N ILE A 59 -9.47 -8.83 11.46
CA ILE A 59 -9.47 -7.37 11.53
C ILE A 59 -8.62 -6.95 12.72
N TYR A 60 -7.48 -6.33 12.43
CA TYR A 60 -6.56 -5.86 13.46
C TYR A 60 -6.94 -4.46 13.93
N ARG A 61 -6.75 -4.22 15.23
CA ARG A 61 -6.79 -2.86 15.76
C ARG A 61 -5.58 -2.04 15.29
N PRO A 62 -5.65 -0.71 15.29
CA PRO A 62 -4.52 0.15 14.94
C PRO A 62 -3.19 -0.13 15.65
N ASP A 63 -3.25 -0.47 16.94
CA ASP A 63 -2.09 -0.84 17.75
C ASP A 63 -1.50 -2.17 17.31
N GLU A 64 -2.35 -3.17 17.03
CA GLU A 64 -1.96 -4.48 16.54
C GLU A 64 -1.33 -4.39 15.15
N LEU A 65 -1.91 -3.60 14.23
CA LEU A 65 -1.32 -3.32 12.91
C LEU A 65 0.08 -2.72 13.03
N LEU A 66 0.25 -1.76 13.94
CA LEU A 66 1.53 -1.12 14.14
C LEU A 66 2.59 -2.10 14.67
N ASP A 67 2.22 -2.99 15.59
CA ASP A 67 3.13 -3.97 16.15
C ASP A 67 3.49 -5.06 15.13
N LEU A 68 2.54 -5.49 14.31
CA LEU A 68 2.79 -6.40 13.18
C LEU A 68 3.67 -5.75 12.12
N LEU A 69 3.47 -4.47 11.81
CA LEU A 69 4.39 -3.73 10.95
C LEU A 69 5.79 -3.73 11.55
N LYS A 70 5.97 -3.41 12.84
CA LYS A 70 7.31 -3.45 13.47
C LYS A 70 7.96 -4.83 13.39
N LYS A 71 7.16 -5.91 13.42
CA LYS A 71 7.64 -7.28 13.27
C LYS A 71 8.18 -7.54 11.86
N TYR A 72 7.47 -7.11 10.81
CA TYR A 72 7.77 -7.50 9.43
C TYR A 72 8.61 -6.48 8.65
N CYS A 73 8.46 -5.20 8.97
CA CYS A 73 9.15 -4.13 8.28
C CYS A 73 10.48 -3.79 8.95
N LYS A 74 11.55 -3.81 8.16
CA LYS A 74 12.91 -3.48 8.62
C LYS A 74 13.01 -2.05 9.18
N ASN A 75 12.28 -1.09 8.60
CA ASN A 75 12.46 0.35 8.85
C ASN A 75 11.15 1.07 9.25
N VAL A 76 10.33 0.48 10.12
CA VAL A 76 9.09 1.15 10.59
C VAL A 76 9.36 2.50 11.26
N ASN A 77 10.46 2.63 11.99
CA ASN A 77 10.80 3.88 12.67
C ASN A 77 11.06 5.02 11.67
N GLU A 78 11.69 4.72 10.51
CA GLU A 78 11.96 5.72 9.47
C GLU A 78 10.69 6.32 8.87
N ILE A 79 9.59 5.55 8.83
CA ILE A 79 8.28 6.05 8.39
C ILE A 79 7.87 7.25 9.23
N PHE A 80 8.12 7.19 10.54
CA PHE A 80 7.71 8.22 11.48
C PHE A 80 8.73 9.34 11.59
N GLU A 81 10.02 9.02 11.53
CA GLU A 81 11.10 10.00 11.53
C GLU A 81 11.00 10.94 10.31
N ASN A 82 10.69 10.38 9.13
CA ASN A 82 10.61 11.15 7.89
C ASN A 82 9.19 11.65 7.56
N ARG A 83 8.18 11.40 8.41
CA ARG A 83 6.79 11.75 8.08
C ARG A 83 6.59 13.25 7.92
N GLU A 84 7.22 14.06 8.78
CA GLU A 84 7.07 15.52 8.78
C GLU A 84 7.69 16.10 7.52
N GLU A 85 8.88 15.62 7.16
CA GLU A 85 9.56 15.98 5.91
C GLU A 85 8.69 15.64 4.71
N LYS A 86 8.21 14.39 4.59
CA LYS A 86 7.36 13.96 3.47
C LYS A 86 6.02 14.70 3.40
N THR A 87 5.46 15.05 4.56
CA THR A 87 4.25 15.88 4.63
C THR A 87 4.53 17.29 4.14
N ASN A 88 5.67 17.88 4.52
CA ASN A 88 6.07 19.20 4.06
C ASN A 88 6.36 19.20 2.55
N GLU A 89 7.04 18.18 2.02
CA GLU A 89 7.24 18.02 0.56
C GLU A 89 5.90 18.01 -0.20
N LEU A 90 4.89 17.29 0.31
CA LEU A 90 3.57 17.25 -0.28
C LEU A 90 2.87 18.62 -0.24
N ILE A 91 2.90 19.28 0.91
CA ILE A 91 2.32 20.62 1.10
C ILE A 91 2.99 21.64 0.18
N ASP A 92 4.32 21.61 0.09
CA ASP A 92 5.09 22.53 -0.76
C ASP A 92 4.80 22.32 -2.23
N LYS A 93 4.63 21.07 -2.67
CA LYS A 93 4.15 20.76 -4.02
C LYS A 93 2.77 21.38 -4.29
N TYR A 94 1.85 21.30 -3.35
CA TYR A 94 0.54 21.94 -3.49
C TYR A 94 0.63 23.47 -3.51
N ARG A 95 1.40 24.06 -2.61
CA ARG A 95 1.61 25.51 -2.55
C ARG A 95 2.26 26.04 -3.83
N LEU A 96 3.25 25.32 -4.38
CA LEU A 96 3.92 25.68 -5.63
C LEU A 96 2.94 25.69 -6.81
N ARG A 97 2.05 24.70 -6.88
CA ARG A 97 0.97 24.67 -7.89
C ARG A 97 0.06 25.91 -7.81
N VAL A 98 -0.26 26.36 -6.60
CA VAL A 98 -1.08 27.57 -6.40
C VAL A 98 -0.30 28.81 -6.81
N LYS A 99 0.95 28.97 -6.35
CA LYS A 99 1.82 30.12 -6.67
C LYS A 99 2.02 30.30 -8.17
N ASN A 100 2.20 29.20 -8.91
CA ASN A 100 2.43 29.22 -10.35
C ASN A 100 1.13 29.33 -11.18
N ASN A 101 -0.05 29.34 -10.54
CA ASN A 101 -1.30 29.48 -11.26
C ASN A 101 -1.57 30.97 -11.58
N VAL A 102 -1.59 31.28 -12.88
CA VAL A 102 -1.85 32.62 -13.42
C VAL A 102 -3.35 32.91 -13.61
N ASN A 103 -4.21 31.90 -13.50
CA ASN A 103 -5.64 31.98 -13.79
C ASN A 103 -6.50 32.17 -12.52
N ILE A 104 -5.91 32.62 -11.42
CA ILE A 104 -6.61 32.86 -10.15
C ILE A 104 -6.33 34.26 -9.65
N THR A 105 -7.33 34.87 -9.02
CA THR A 105 -7.23 36.16 -8.33
C THR A 105 -6.39 36.04 -7.05
N GLU A 106 -5.97 37.17 -6.49
CA GLU A 106 -5.24 37.18 -5.22
C GLU A 106 -6.07 36.68 -4.03
N ASP A 107 -7.38 36.94 -4.03
CA ASP A 107 -8.28 36.42 -3.01
C ASP A 107 -8.46 34.90 -3.14
N GLU A 108 -8.61 34.38 -4.36
CA GLU A 108 -8.64 32.93 -4.60
C GLU A 108 -7.32 32.27 -4.22
N ARG A 109 -6.18 32.91 -4.52
CA ARG A 109 -4.85 32.44 -4.14
C ARG A 109 -4.72 32.34 -2.63
N ARG A 110 -5.13 33.38 -1.90
CA ARG A 110 -5.13 33.41 -0.43
C ARG A 110 -6.04 32.32 0.15
N ALA A 111 -7.26 32.18 -0.36
CA ALA A 111 -8.20 31.16 0.09
C ALA A 111 -7.66 29.74 -0.17
N TRP A 112 -7.08 29.50 -1.35
CA TRP A 112 -6.52 28.21 -1.70
C TRP A 112 -5.33 27.83 -0.80
N LEU A 113 -4.39 28.74 -0.57
CA LEU A 113 -3.27 28.51 0.35
C LEU A 113 -3.77 28.24 1.78
N GLY A 114 -4.76 29.02 2.25
CA GLY A 114 -5.39 28.78 3.55
C GLY A 114 -6.01 27.39 3.66
N ASN A 115 -6.73 26.92 2.62
CA ASN A 115 -7.32 25.58 2.60
C ASN A 115 -6.24 24.47 2.62
N ILE A 116 -5.08 24.69 2.01
CA ILE A 116 -3.94 23.75 2.09
C ILE A 116 -3.44 23.69 3.54
N ASP A 117 -3.29 24.84 4.20
CA ASP A 117 -2.72 24.92 5.54
C ASP A 117 -3.62 24.26 6.59
N ILE A 118 -4.93 24.43 6.48
CA ILE A 118 -5.91 23.79 7.38
C ILE A 118 -5.89 22.25 7.24
N MET A 119 -5.48 21.73 6.07
CA MET A 119 -5.40 20.29 5.81
C MET A 119 -4.11 19.64 6.30
N ARG A 120 -3.22 20.35 7.00
CA ARG A 120 -1.92 19.81 7.45
C ARG A 120 -2.04 18.47 8.18
N ASP A 121 -2.89 18.39 9.21
CA ASP A 121 -3.04 17.18 10.02
C ASP A 121 -3.61 16.00 9.21
N TYR A 122 -4.45 16.31 8.24
CA TYR A 122 -4.95 15.33 7.28
C TYR A 122 -3.81 14.76 6.44
N TYR A 123 -2.99 15.64 5.84
CA TYR A 123 -1.86 15.23 5.02
C TYR A 123 -0.86 14.39 5.82
N LEU A 124 -0.59 14.78 7.06
CA LEU A 124 0.30 14.05 7.94
C LEU A 124 -0.16 12.60 8.13
N GLN A 125 -1.45 12.40 8.41
CA GLN A 125 -2.00 11.05 8.58
C GLN A 125 -2.08 10.29 7.27
N TYR A 126 -2.48 10.94 6.17
CA TYR A 126 -2.53 10.34 4.85
C TYR A 126 -1.15 9.83 4.41
N VAL A 127 -0.11 10.66 4.54
CA VAL A 127 1.29 10.27 4.28
C VAL A 127 1.72 9.14 5.20
N THR A 128 1.39 9.20 6.50
CA THR A 128 1.71 8.12 7.44
C THR A 128 1.12 6.77 6.98
N ASN A 129 -0.13 6.77 6.53
CA ASN A 129 -0.80 5.57 6.05
C ASN A 129 -0.22 5.08 4.71
N GLU A 130 0.09 5.97 3.77
CA GLU A 130 0.76 5.59 2.50
C GLU A 130 2.08 4.87 2.79
N ARG A 131 2.89 5.43 3.68
CA ARG A 131 4.22 4.89 4.00
C ARG A 131 4.16 3.59 4.79
N ALA A 132 3.20 3.44 5.71
CA ALA A 132 2.94 2.19 6.40
C ALA A 132 2.58 1.07 5.41
N TYR A 133 1.75 1.38 4.42
CA TYR A 133 1.34 0.43 3.39
C TYR A 133 2.47 0.09 2.42
N GLU A 134 3.24 1.09 1.95
CA GLU A 134 4.47 0.86 1.16
C GLU A 134 5.43 -0.08 1.89
N CYS A 135 5.57 0.09 3.20
CA CYS A 135 6.40 -0.78 4.01
C CYS A 135 5.91 -2.23 4.01
N ALA A 136 4.60 -2.44 4.20
CA ALA A 136 4.01 -3.77 4.14
C ALA A 136 4.20 -4.44 2.77
N LEU A 137 4.06 -3.68 1.67
CA LEU A 137 4.31 -4.20 0.32
C LEU A 137 5.78 -4.60 0.11
N ASN A 138 6.73 -3.79 0.57
CA ASN A 138 8.15 -4.14 0.48
C ASN A 138 8.47 -5.38 1.32
N ALA A 139 7.89 -5.52 2.51
CA ALA A 139 8.04 -6.71 3.34
C ALA A 139 7.42 -7.96 2.67
N LEU A 140 6.28 -7.81 1.97
CA LEU A 140 5.69 -8.90 1.18
C LEU A 140 6.63 -9.33 0.06
N ALA A 141 7.17 -8.37 -0.69
CA ALA A 141 8.13 -8.65 -1.76
C ALA A 141 9.37 -9.36 -1.22
N ASP A 142 9.99 -8.83 -0.15
CA ASP A 142 11.13 -9.44 0.53
C ASP A 142 10.82 -10.89 0.92
N LYS A 143 9.68 -11.15 1.54
CA LYS A 143 9.29 -12.50 1.97
C LYS A 143 9.07 -13.44 0.79
N ILE A 144 8.44 -12.99 -0.30
CA ILE A 144 8.26 -13.77 -1.54
C ILE A 144 9.63 -14.15 -2.14
N HIS A 145 10.57 -13.21 -2.14
CA HIS A 145 11.95 -13.46 -2.58
C HIS A 145 12.69 -14.45 -1.67
N GLU A 146 12.70 -14.20 -0.37
CA GLU A 146 13.37 -15.02 0.64
C GLU A 146 12.87 -16.47 0.60
N LEU A 147 11.55 -16.66 0.48
CA LEU A 147 10.90 -17.97 0.41
C LEU A 147 10.89 -18.60 -0.98
N HIS A 148 11.45 -17.91 -1.98
CA HIS A 148 11.56 -18.40 -3.35
C HIS A 148 10.21 -18.79 -3.98
N ILE A 149 9.14 -18.08 -3.62
CA ILE A 149 7.78 -18.38 -4.07
C ILE A 149 7.63 -18.00 -5.54
N ASN A 150 7.08 -18.92 -6.33
CA ASN A 150 6.76 -18.74 -7.75
C ASN A 150 5.27 -18.51 -7.97
N GLU A 151 4.41 -19.14 -7.16
CA GLU A 151 2.95 -19.07 -7.33
C GLU A 151 2.29 -18.82 -5.99
N ILE A 152 1.37 -17.86 -5.93
CA ILE A 152 0.48 -17.62 -4.78
C ILE A 152 -0.96 -17.72 -5.25
N ILE A 153 -1.72 -18.62 -4.65
CA ILE A 153 -3.16 -18.77 -4.89
C ILE A 153 -3.91 -18.18 -3.69
N PHE A 154 -4.94 -17.39 -3.92
CA PHE A 154 -5.71 -16.74 -2.87
C PHE A 154 -7.17 -16.52 -3.25
N SER A 155 -8.01 -16.35 -2.24
CA SER A 155 -9.43 -16.03 -2.40
C SER A 155 -9.61 -14.54 -2.71
N LEU A 156 -10.55 -14.16 -3.57
CA LEU A 156 -10.70 -12.76 -4.02
C LEU A 156 -11.27 -11.77 -2.99
N GLY A 157 -11.52 -12.22 -1.75
CA GLY A 157 -12.06 -11.41 -0.67
C GLY A 157 -11.07 -10.42 -0.05
N ASN A 158 -11.58 -9.54 0.82
CA ASN A 158 -10.81 -8.71 1.75
C ASN A 158 -9.68 -7.87 1.15
N ASN A 159 -9.88 -7.31 -0.04
CA ASN A 159 -8.88 -6.48 -0.75
C ASN A 159 -7.58 -7.20 -1.15
N TYR A 160 -7.44 -8.52 -0.98
CA TYR A 160 -6.19 -9.22 -1.35
C TYR A 160 -5.82 -9.00 -2.82
N GLY A 161 -6.82 -9.03 -3.72
CA GLY A 161 -6.59 -8.74 -5.14
C GLY A 161 -6.03 -7.35 -5.41
N LEU A 162 -6.49 -6.34 -4.66
CA LEU A 162 -5.95 -4.97 -4.74
C LEU A 162 -4.57 -4.87 -4.12
N VAL A 163 -4.30 -5.58 -3.03
CA VAL A 163 -2.95 -5.62 -2.44
C VAL A 163 -1.96 -6.21 -3.43
N PHE A 164 -2.30 -7.34 -4.04
CA PHE A 164 -1.44 -7.97 -5.03
C PHE A 164 -1.26 -7.11 -6.30
N SER A 165 -2.30 -6.41 -6.77
CA SER A 165 -2.13 -5.50 -7.90
C SER A 165 -1.20 -4.32 -7.58
N HIS A 166 -1.20 -3.83 -6.34
CA HIS A 166 -0.23 -2.85 -5.86
C HIS A 166 1.17 -3.46 -5.62
N LEU A 167 1.26 -4.76 -5.33
CA LEU A 167 2.51 -5.47 -5.08
C LEU A 167 3.29 -5.75 -6.37
N ILE A 168 2.60 -6.01 -7.50
CA ILE A 168 3.24 -6.28 -8.80
C ILE A 168 4.33 -5.25 -9.15
N PRO A 169 4.07 -3.93 -9.18
CA PRO A 169 5.13 -2.97 -9.50
C PRO A 169 6.27 -2.98 -8.47
N VAL A 170 6.00 -3.28 -7.20
CA VAL A 170 7.04 -3.41 -6.17
C VAL A 170 7.93 -4.62 -6.43
N LEU A 171 7.35 -5.75 -6.87
CA LEU A 171 8.08 -6.96 -7.25
C LEU A 171 8.92 -6.74 -8.52
N THR A 172 8.41 -5.96 -9.48
CA THR A 172 9.15 -5.59 -10.69
C THR A 172 10.34 -4.67 -10.39
N ASP A 173 10.19 -3.74 -9.45
CA ASP A 173 11.27 -2.83 -9.04
C ASP A 173 12.22 -3.44 -7.99
N HIS A 174 11.87 -4.61 -7.42
CA HIS A 174 12.68 -5.34 -6.45
C HIS A 174 14.00 -5.85 -7.07
N LYS A 175 14.94 -6.24 -6.22
CA LYS A 175 16.24 -6.79 -6.63
C LYS A 175 16.49 -8.14 -5.94
N PRO A 176 16.46 -9.26 -6.69
CA PRO A 176 16.23 -9.36 -8.14
C PRO A 176 14.78 -9.04 -8.52
N PRO A 177 14.49 -8.58 -9.76
CA PRO A 177 13.11 -8.29 -10.15
C PRO A 177 12.31 -9.56 -10.43
N TYR A 178 11.00 -9.51 -10.18
CA TYR A 178 10.03 -10.49 -10.71
C TYR A 178 9.16 -9.87 -11.80
N ASP A 179 8.94 -10.65 -12.85
CA ASP A 179 7.92 -10.37 -13.86
C ASP A 179 6.60 -10.98 -13.39
N ALA A 180 6.00 -10.37 -12.36
CA ALA A 180 4.81 -10.92 -11.72
C ALA A 180 3.54 -10.56 -12.48
N GLU A 181 2.65 -11.54 -12.67
CA GLU A 181 1.36 -11.36 -13.33
C GLU A 181 0.21 -11.77 -12.41
N PHE A 182 -0.88 -10.99 -12.48
CA PHE A 182 -2.14 -11.34 -11.84
C PHE A 182 -3.03 -12.13 -12.81
N ILE A 183 -3.43 -13.34 -12.42
CA ILE A 183 -4.31 -14.22 -13.20
C ILE A 183 -5.55 -14.57 -12.39
N TRP A 184 -6.72 -14.59 -13.05
CA TRP A 184 -7.97 -15.10 -12.48
C TRP A 184 -8.21 -16.50 -13.04
N GLU A 185 -8.49 -17.47 -12.16
CA GLU A 185 -8.77 -18.85 -12.57
C GLU A 185 -10.08 -19.33 -11.94
N GLN A 186 -10.79 -20.21 -12.65
CA GLN A 186 -11.87 -21.01 -12.08
C GLN A 186 -11.30 -22.33 -11.59
N ARG A 187 -11.39 -22.60 -10.29
CA ARG A 187 -11.05 -23.91 -9.70
C ARG A 187 -12.19 -24.36 -8.81
N ASP A 188 -12.66 -25.60 -9.01
CA ASP A 188 -13.69 -26.22 -8.18
C ASP A 188 -14.99 -25.38 -8.02
N ASN A 189 -15.44 -24.73 -9.11
CA ASN A 189 -16.56 -23.78 -9.16
C ASN A 189 -16.37 -22.48 -8.34
N GLU A 190 -15.15 -22.18 -7.91
CA GLU A 190 -14.79 -20.92 -7.26
C GLU A 190 -13.81 -20.10 -8.12
N THR A 191 -14.05 -18.79 -8.17
CA THR A 191 -13.11 -17.85 -8.78
C THR A 191 -12.00 -17.55 -7.79
N VAL A 192 -10.76 -17.88 -8.16
CA VAL A 192 -9.56 -17.65 -7.35
C VAL A 192 -8.63 -16.68 -8.04
N GLY A 193 -7.84 -15.96 -7.25
CA GLY A 193 -6.74 -15.15 -7.74
C GLY A 193 -5.44 -15.94 -7.67
N LYS A 194 -4.58 -15.72 -8.66
CA LYS A 194 -3.24 -16.30 -8.72
C LYS A 194 -2.23 -15.21 -9.06
N ILE A 195 -1.13 -15.15 -8.32
CA ILE A 195 0.06 -14.40 -8.73
C ILE A 195 1.10 -15.40 -9.21
N ASP A 196 1.52 -15.25 -10.46
CA ASP A 196 2.63 -16.00 -11.06
C ASP A 196 3.85 -15.08 -11.16
N MET A 197 4.98 -15.48 -10.60
CA MET A 197 6.22 -14.70 -10.61
C MET A 197 7.06 -14.94 -11.89
N HIS A 198 6.58 -15.80 -12.81
CA HIS A 198 7.24 -16.17 -14.08
C HIS A 198 8.71 -16.56 -13.93
N ARG A 199 9.05 -17.26 -12.84
CA ARG A 199 10.44 -17.63 -12.57
C ARG A 199 10.89 -18.71 -13.56
N PRO A 200 12.04 -18.57 -14.23
CA PRO A 200 12.62 -19.65 -15.02
C PRO A 200 12.75 -20.90 -14.14
N ALA A 201 12.40 -22.07 -14.69
CA ALA A 201 12.64 -23.33 -13.99
C ALA A 201 14.12 -23.37 -13.55
N PRO A 202 14.41 -23.77 -12.29
CA PRO A 202 15.79 -23.95 -11.88
C PRO A 202 16.45 -24.91 -12.87
N ILE A 203 17.56 -24.48 -13.47
CA ILE A 203 18.39 -25.37 -14.25
C ILE A 203 19.01 -26.33 -13.23
N ASP A 204 18.62 -27.60 -13.27
CA ASP A 204 19.38 -28.65 -12.58
C ASP A 204 20.75 -28.72 -13.26
N ILE A 205 21.79 -28.20 -12.59
CA ILE A 205 23.19 -28.30 -13.02
C ILE A 205 23.86 -29.41 -12.21
#